data_AF-A0A432C3V6-F1
#
_entry.id   AF-A0A432C3V6-F1
#
_cell.length_a   1.000
_cell.length_b   1.000
_cell.length_c   1.000
_cell.angle_alpha   90.00
_cell.angle_beta   90.00
_cell.angle_gamma   90.00
#
_symmetry.space_group_name_H-M   'P 1'
#
loop_
_entity.id
_entity.type
_entity.pdbx_description
1 polymer ?
#
loop_
_entity_poly.entity_id
_entity_poly.type
_entity_poly.pdbx_seq_one_letter_code
_entity_poly.pdbx_strand_id
1 'polypeptide(L)'
;LMRLKNVLTTFSDFKMEDLDMDEQLFEDYKSKYLDLYDKVKSNHEKEKVSILEDVDFELELIHRDEINVTYILHLLANLKNADPHEKNKKQKEIIDLLTGEANLRSKRELIERFILENLPAIEDTEDLPDQFEKYWNEEQIKAFKLLVQEENLSEEKTEQLIENYLFAEREPLRDELLDLIEGEKPKVLERKKTGDRILSKIIGFVETFVSGFAKVG
;
A
#
# COMPACT_ATOMS: atom_id res chain seq x y z
N LEU A 1 7.56 13.75 -6.70
CA LEU A 1 8.88 13.26 -6.22
C LEU A 1 8.73 12.21 -5.13
N MET A 2 8.01 12.47 -4.02
CA MET A 2 7.80 11.47 -2.95
C MET A 2 7.01 10.23 -3.42
N ARG A 3 5.91 10.42 -4.19
CA ARG A 3 5.18 9.32 -4.86
C ARG A 3 6.08 8.45 -5.74
N LEU A 4 6.97 9.08 -6.50
CA LEU A 4 7.89 8.40 -7.42
C LEU A 4 8.91 7.55 -6.65
N LYS A 5 9.48 8.08 -5.55
CA LYS A 5 10.36 7.31 -4.65
C LYS A 5 9.64 6.08 -4.09
N ASN A 6 8.41 6.25 -3.59
CA ASN A 6 7.65 5.17 -2.94
C ASN A 6 7.33 4.03 -3.89
N VAL A 7 6.91 4.35 -5.11
CA VAL A 7 6.68 3.35 -6.16
C VAL A 7 8.00 2.70 -6.60
N LEU A 8 9.08 3.46 -6.78
CA LEU A 8 10.37 2.89 -7.20
C LEU A 8 10.98 1.97 -6.14
N THR A 9 10.80 2.26 -4.85
CA THR A 9 11.38 1.47 -3.76
C THR A 9 10.69 0.12 -3.49
N THR A 10 9.52 -0.15 -4.08
CA THR A 10 8.86 -1.46 -3.98
C THR A 10 9.41 -2.50 -4.96
N PHE A 11 10.32 -2.09 -5.86
CA PHE A 11 10.94 -2.98 -6.85
C PHE A 11 12.36 -3.40 -6.44
N SER A 12 12.72 -4.66 -6.71
CA SER A 12 13.98 -5.28 -6.27
C SER A 12 15.25 -4.72 -6.92
N ASP A 13 15.13 -4.05 -8.07
CA ASP A 13 16.25 -3.56 -8.87
C ASP A 13 16.55 -2.07 -8.66
N PHE A 14 15.72 -1.36 -7.88
CA PHE A 14 15.91 0.06 -7.63
C PHE A 14 16.98 0.32 -6.56
N LYS A 15 17.98 1.14 -6.89
CA LYS A 15 18.96 1.67 -5.93
C LYS A 15 18.84 3.18 -5.84
N MET A 16 19.00 3.72 -4.63
CA MET A 16 19.00 5.17 -4.41
C MET A 16 20.07 5.92 -5.22
N GLU A 17 21.15 5.23 -5.56
CA GLU A 17 22.25 5.70 -6.40
C GLU A 17 21.81 6.08 -7.83
N ASP A 18 20.64 5.59 -8.27
CA ASP A 18 20.06 5.87 -9.59
C ASP A 18 19.33 7.23 -9.66
N LEU A 19 19.23 7.95 -8.54
CA LEU A 19 18.65 9.29 -8.47
C LEU A 19 19.75 10.36 -8.39
N ASP A 20 19.60 11.45 -9.16
CA ASP A 20 20.47 12.64 -9.11
C ASP A 20 20.37 13.43 -7.78
N MET A 21 19.52 12.99 -6.84
CA MET A 21 19.25 13.68 -5.59
C MET A 21 19.60 12.78 -4.41
N ASP A 22 20.45 13.30 -3.52
CA ASP A 22 20.92 12.62 -2.31
C ASP A 22 19.78 12.34 -1.32
N GLU A 23 19.87 11.22 -0.58
CA GLU A 23 18.86 10.75 0.37
C GLU A 23 18.65 11.77 1.50
N GLN A 24 19.75 12.33 2.01
CA GLN A 24 19.72 13.39 3.02
C GLN A 24 19.00 14.64 2.51
N LEU A 25 19.22 14.99 1.24
CA LEU A 25 18.58 16.15 0.62
C LEU A 25 17.08 15.92 0.43
N PHE A 26 16.67 14.70 0.09
CA PHE A 26 15.25 14.31 0.02
C PHE A 26 14.57 14.44 1.39
N GLU A 27 15.18 13.94 2.46
CA GLU A 27 14.63 14.04 3.82
C GLU A 27 14.59 15.49 4.35
N ASP A 28 15.57 16.33 3.97
CA ASP A 28 15.57 17.75 4.27
C ASP A 28 14.42 18.49 3.56
N TYR A 29 14.12 18.12 2.31
CA TYR A 29 12.97 18.66 1.57
C TYR A 29 11.65 18.16 2.17
N LYS A 30 11.56 16.89 2.58
CA LYS A 30 10.40 16.31 3.29
C LYS A 30 10.14 17.08 4.59
N SER A 31 11.18 17.30 5.39
CA SER A 31 11.07 18.03 6.67
C SER A 31 10.65 19.49 6.50
N LYS A 32 11.27 20.23 5.57
CA LYS A 32 10.87 21.62 5.28
C LYS A 32 9.44 21.74 4.76
N TYR A 33 8.96 20.72 4.07
CA TYR A 33 7.62 20.66 3.54
C TYR A 33 6.57 20.35 4.63
N LEU A 34 6.89 19.43 5.55
CA LEU A 34 6.07 19.15 6.75
C LEU A 34 5.96 20.40 7.64
N ASP A 35 7.07 21.12 7.85
CA ASP A 35 7.07 22.39 8.59
C ASP A 35 6.17 23.46 7.93
N LEU A 36 6.07 23.47 6.60
CA LEU A 36 5.23 24.39 5.86
C LEU A 36 3.75 24.00 5.99
N TYR A 37 3.43 22.70 5.92
CA TYR A 37 2.10 22.15 6.11
C TYR A 37 1.53 22.46 7.51
N ASP A 38 2.32 22.26 8.57
CA ASP A 38 1.90 22.56 9.94
C ASP A 38 1.63 24.06 10.15
N LYS A 39 2.39 24.93 9.48
CA LYS A 39 2.16 26.39 9.48
C LYS A 39 0.91 26.81 8.72
N VAL A 40 0.56 26.12 7.64
CA VAL A 40 -0.64 26.42 6.85
C VAL A 40 -1.91 25.91 7.55
N LYS A 41 -1.86 24.72 8.16
CA LYS A 41 -2.97 24.12 8.91
C LYS A 41 -3.31 24.87 10.21
N SER A 42 -2.31 25.48 10.86
CA SER A 42 -2.51 26.29 12.07
C SER A 42 -3.00 27.71 11.78
N ASN A 43 -2.81 28.23 10.56
CA ASN A 43 -3.27 29.55 10.13
C ASN A 43 -4.58 29.46 9.32
N HIS A 44 -5.69 29.19 10.01
CA HIS A 44 -7.02 29.49 9.48
C HIS A 44 -7.31 30.99 9.56
N GLU A 45 -6.61 31.81 8.77
CA GLU A 45 -7.11 33.14 8.42
C GLU A 45 -7.48 33.21 6.94
N LYS A 46 -8.73 33.60 6.74
CA LYS A 46 -9.43 33.68 5.47
C LYS A 46 -8.68 34.62 4.52
N GLU A 47 -8.02 34.08 3.51
CA GLU A 47 -7.93 34.80 2.24
C GLU A 47 -7.85 33.86 1.03
N LYS A 48 -8.57 34.31 0.00
CA LYS A 48 -8.90 33.60 -1.24
C LYS A 48 -7.63 33.24 -2.00
N VAL A 49 -7.53 32.03 -2.54
CA VAL A 49 -7.62 31.70 -3.98
C VAL A 49 -7.40 30.19 -4.17
N SER A 50 -8.49 29.48 -4.47
CA SER A 50 -8.76 28.43 -5.48
C SER A 50 -7.63 27.64 -6.21
N ILE A 51 -6.40 27.54 -5.73
CA ILE A 51 -5.32 26.74 -6.36
C ILE A 51 -4.81 25.63 -5.39
N LEU A 52 -5.25 25.63 -4.13
CA LEU A 52 -4.84 24.66 -3.11
C LEU A 52 -5.69 23.38 -3.09
N GLU A 53 -6.91 23.39 -3.62
CA GLU A 53 -7.82 22.22 -3.58
C GLU A 53 -7.32 21.05 -4.45
N ASP A 54 -6.56 21.31 -5.52
CA ASP A 54 -5.95 20.26 -6.35
C ASP A 54 -4.64 19.68 -5.76
N VAL A 55 -4.04 20.36 -4.76
CA VAL A 55 -2.83 19.90 -4.05
C VAL A 55 -3.17 19.23 -2.72
N ASP A 56 -4.33 19.56 -2.12
CA ASP A 56 -4.83 18.97 -0.87
C ASP A 56 -5.14 17.47 -1.01
N PHE A 57 -5.56 16.98 -2.19
CA PHE A 57 -5.96 15.59 -2.37
C PHE A 57 -4.76 14.62 -2.32
N GLU A 58 -3.64 14.98 -2.94
CA GLU A 58 -2.41 14.17 -2.94
C GLU A 58 -1.77 14.12 -1.55
N LEU A 59 -1.89 15.21 -0.79
CA LEU A 59 -1.39 15.34 0.58
C LEU A 59 -2.21 14.53 1.58
N GLU A 60 -3.53 14.58 1.48
CA GLU A 60 -4.39 13.75 2.32
C GLU A 60 -4.15 12.26 2.07
N LEU A 61 -3.91 11.83 0.83
CA LEU A 61 -3.61 10.43 0.49
C LEU A 61 -2.25 9.95 1.03
N ILE A 62 -1.18 10.73 0.86
CA ILE A 62 0.17 10.37 1.34
C ILE A 62 0.21 10.31 2.88
N HIS A 63 -0.41 11.29 3.55
CA HIS A 63 -0.43 11.36 5.01
C HIS A 63 -1.29 10.24 5.62
N ARG A 64 -2.38 9.82 4.96
CA ARG A 64 -3.20 8.68 5.41
C ARG A 64 -2.44 7.36 5.36
N ASP A 65 -1.57 7.20 4.37
CA ASP A 65 -0.87 5.95 4.10
C ASP A 65 0.27 5.69 5.10
N GLU A 66 1.14 6.67 5.39
CA GLU A 66 2.19 6.54 6.43
C GLU A 66 1.61 6.39 7.86
N ILE A 67 0.46 7.04 8.13
CA ILE A 67 -0.26 6.93 9.41
C ILE A 67 -0.75 5.49 9.65
N ASN A 68 -1.20 4.77 8.61
CA ASN A 68 -1.77 3.43 8.75
C ASN A 68 -0.72 2.38 9.17
N VAL A 69 0.46 2.37 8.55
CA VAL A 69 1.53 1.38 8.84
C VAL A 69 2.08 1.59 10.24
N THR A 70 2.47 2.83 10.55
CA THR A 70 3.03 3.20 11.86
C THR A 70 2.05 2.87 12.98
N TYR A 71 0.75 3.14 12.75
CA TYR A 71 -0.31 2.81 13.68
C TYR A 71 -0.46 1.29 13.88
N ILE A 72 -0.47 0.50 12.79
CA ILE A 72 -0.52 -0.97 12.88
C ILE A 72 0.68 -1.51 13.65
N LEU A 73 1.90 -1.07 13.33
CA LEU A 73 3.11 -1.50 14.04
C LEU A 73 3.06 -1.17 15.53
N HIS A 74 2.57 0.02 15.88
CA HIS A 74 2.36 0.39 17.28
C HIS A 74 1.32 -0.51 17.97
N LEU A 75 0.21 -0.83 17.32
CA LEU A 75 -0.79 -1.77 17.85
C LEU A 75 -0.19 -3.17 18.06
N LEU A 76 0.60 -3.66 17.11
CA LEU A 76 1.25 -4.96 17.17
C LEU A 76 2.32 -5.03 18.27
N ALA A 77 3.13 -3.97 18.45
CA ALA A 77 4.11 -3.87 19.53
C ALA A 77 3.41 -3.88 20.91
N ASN A 78 2.32 -3.12 21.05
CA ASN A 78 1.50 -3.13 22.27
C ASN A 78 0.87 -4.49 22.56
N LEU A 79 0.44 -5.22 21.53
CA LEU A 79 -0.07 -6.58 21.67
C LEU A 79 1.04 -7.55 22.11
N LYS A 80 2.23 -7.43 21.53
CA LYS A 80 3.37 -8.30 21.85
C LYS A 80 3.79 -8.17 23.32
N ASN A 81 3.89 -6.93 23.79
CA ASN A 81 4.31 -6.56 25.14
C ASN A 81 3.20 -6.67 26.20
N ALA A 82 1.98 -7.01 25.80
CA ALA A 82 0.86 -7.15 26.73
C ALA A 82 1.00 -8.38 27.65
N ASP A 83 0.41 -8.28 28.83
CA ASP A 83 0.27 -9.41 29.74
C ASP A 83 -0.53 -10.55 29.06
N PRO A 84 -0.16 -11.83 29.26
CA PRO A 84 -0.87 -12.97 28.67
C PRO A 84 -2.38 -12.97 28.92
N HIS A 85 -2.85 -12.44 30.06
CA HIS A 85 -4.27 -12.33 30.37
C HIS A 85 -4.99 -11.25 29.56
N GLU A 86 -4.26 -10.26 29.04
CA GLU A 86 -4.80 -9.15 28.23
C GLU A 86 -4.63 -9.35 26.72
N LYS A 87 -3.74 -10.26 26.29
CA LYS A 87 -3.44 -10.49 24.87
C LYS A 87 -4.68 -10.79 24.02
N ASN A 88 -5.54 -11.68 24.48
CA ASN A 88 -6.77 -12.03 23.75
C ASN A 88 -7.72 -10.83 23.61
N LYS A 89 -7.79 -9.96 24.63
CA LYS A 89 -8.62 -8.76 24.59
C LYS A 89 -8.06 -7.73 23.61
N LYS A 90 -6.75 -7.46 23.68
CA LYS A 90 -6.07 -6.52 22.77
C LYS A 90 -6.07 -7.00 21.33
N GLN A 91 -5.90 -8.30 21.09
CA GLN A 91 -6.02 -8.87 19.75
C GLN A 91 -7.42 -8.62 19.18
N LYS A 92 -8.46 -8.86 19.98
CA LYS A 92 -9.84 -8.58 19.56
C LYS A 92 -10.07 -7.10 19.26
N GLU A 93 -9.57 -6.20 20.11
CA GLU A 93 -9.66 -4.75 19.90
C GLU A 93 -8.99 -4.34 18.57
N ILE A 94 -7.82 -4.89 18.25
CA ILE A 94 -7.13 -4.65 16.97
C ILE A 94 -8.00 -5.12 15.80
N ILE A 95 -8.55 -6.35 15.86
CA ILE A 95 -9.41 -6.88 14.79
C ILE A 95 -10.68 -6.03 14.60
N ASP A 96 -11.31 -5.60 15.70
CA ASP A 96 -12.51 -4.77 15.67
C ASP A 96 -12.20 -3.38 15.05
N LEU A 97 -11.04 -2.79 15.37
CA LEU A 97 -10.56 -1.54 14.77
C LEU A 97 -10.30 -1.67 13.26
N LEU A 98 -9.58 -2.71 12.84
CA LEU A 98 -9.31 -3.00 11.42
C LEU A 98 -10.60 -3.18 10.60
N THR A 99 -11.69 -3.61 11.26
CA THR A 99 -12.99 -3.80 10.61
C THR A 99 -13.77 -2.48 10.47
N GLY A 100 -13.60 -1.57 11.43
CA GLY A 100 -14.25 -0.26 11.46
C GLY A 100 -13.72 0.72 10.43
N GLU A 101 -12.44 0.60 10.06
CA GLU A 101 -11.78 1.49 9.10
C GLU A 101 -11.84 0.95 7.67
N ALA A 102 -12.46 1.71 6.76
CA ALA A 102 -12.67 1.30 5.38
C ALA A 102 -11.36 0.94 4.67
N ASN A 103 -10.29 1.70 4.92
CA ASN A 103 -8.97 1.52 4.30
C ASN A 103 -8.16 0.34 4.86
N LEU A 104 -8.51 -0.14 6.06
CA LEU A 104 -7.86 -1.29 6.71
C LEU A 104 -8.62 -2.59 6.49
N ARG A 105 -9.87 -2.52 6.01
CA ARG A 105 -10.70 -3.70 5.74
C ARG A 105 -10.05 -4.66 4.73
N SER A 106 -9.43 -4.15 3.67
CA SER A 106 -8.73 -4.96 2.67
C SER A 106 -7.49 -5.67 3.23
N LYS A 107 -6.90 -5.10 4.29
CA LYS A 107 -5.63 -5.56 4.91
C LYS A 107 -5.86 -6.46 6.12
N ARG A 108 -7.08 -6.50 6.65
CA ARG A 108 -7.44 -7.18 7.89
C ARG A 108 -6.94 -8.63 7.93
N GLU A 109 -7.21 -9.40 6.88
CA GLU A 109 -6.88 -10.82 6.84
C GLU A 109 -5.35 -11.05 6.89
N LEU A 110 -4.57 -10.20 6.25
CA LEU A 110 -3.10 -10.24 6.33
C LEU A 110 -2.60 -9.93 7.73
N ILE A 111 -3.14 -8.89 8.37
CA ILE A 111 -2.72 -8.48 9.72
C ILE A 111 -3.14 -9.54 10.75
N GLU A 112 -4.34 -10.13 10.62
CA GLU A 112 -4.80 -11.21 11.48
C GLU A 112 -3.91 -12.45 11.37
N ARG A 113 -3.54 -12.84 10.14
CA ARG A 113 -2.56 -13.92 9.90
C ARG A 113 -1.18 -13.58 10.47
N PHE A 114 -0.71 -12.34 10.31
CA PHE A 114 0.56 -11.91 10.90
C PHE A 114 0.56 -12.05 12.43
N ILE A 115 -0.52 -11.62 13.10
CA ILE A 115 -0.68 -11.72 14.57
C ILE A 115 -0.63 -13.18 15.04
N LEU A 116 -1.26 -14.10 14.28
CA LEU A 116 -1.37 -15.50 14.68
C LEU A 116 -0.10 -16.31 14.38
N GLU A 117 0.52 -16.07 13.24
CA GLU A 117 1.56 -16.95 12.70
C GLU A 117 2.97 -16.38 12.87
N ASN A 118 3.15 -15.05 12.82
CA ASN A 118 4.46 -14.41 12.76
C ASN A 118 4.81 -13.68 14.06
N LEU A 119 3.88 -12.89 14.61
CA LEU A 119 4.08 -12.11 15.84
C LEU A 119 4.54 -12.96 17.06
N PRO A 120 4.13 -14.23 17.24
CA PRO A 120 4.63 -15.06 18.34
C PRO A 120 6.13 -15.34 18.25
N ALA A 121 6.69 -15.44 17.04
CA ALA A 121 8.09 -15.78 16.78
C ALA A 121 9.06 -14.59 16.92
N ILE A 122 8.56 -13.36 16.90
CA ILE A 122 9.36 -12.14 17.07
C ILE A 122 9.74 -12.01 18.55
N GLU A 123 11.01 -12.04 18.92
CA GLU A 123 11.40 -11.92 20.34
C GLU A 123 11.51 -10.46 20.78
N ASP A 124 12.16 -9.62 19.96
CA ASP A 124 12.34 -8.20 20.19
C ASP A 124 11.33 -7.38 19.38
N THR A 125 10.64 -6.45 20.04
CA THR A 125 9.74 -5.52 19.33
C THR A 125 10.48 -4.53 18.44
N GLU A 126 11.79 -4.35 18.61
CA GLU A 126 12.62 -3.57 17.69
C GLU A 126 12.71 -4.22 16.30
N ASP A 127 12.63 -5.56 16.21
CA ASP A 127 12.63 -6.29 14.94
C ASP A 127 11.26 -6.28 14.23
N LEU A 128 10.20 -5.82 14.91
CA LEU A 128 8.83 -5.91 14.42
C LEU A 128 8.61 -5.20 13.08
N PRO A 129 9.12 -3.98 12.82
CA PRO A 129 8.98 -3.31 11.53
C PRO A 129 9.56 -4.16 10.39
N ASP A 130 10.79 -4.63 10.52
CA ASP A 130 11.49 -5.41 9.49
C ASP A 130 10.81 -6.76 9.23
N GLN A 131 10.38 -7.45 10.28
CA GLN A 131 9.66 -8.72 10.16
C GLN A 131 8.28 -8.54 9.53
N PHE A 132 7.60 -7.45 9.86
CA PHE A 132 6.32 -7.11 9.26
C PHE A 132 6.47 -6.76 7.77
N GLU A 133 7.45 -5.92 7.41
CA GLU A 133 7.75 -5.57 6.02
C GLU A 133 8.10 -6.83 5.21
N LYS A 134 8.97 -7.69 5.76
CA LYS A 134 9.33 -8.96 5.11
C LYS A 134 8.11 -9.84 4.87
N TYR A 135 7.27 -10.05 5.89
CA TYR A 135 6.04 -10.81 5.74
C TYR A 135 5.12 -10.21 4.67
N TRP A 136 4.97 -8.89 4.68
CA TRP A 136 4.12 -8.17 3.73
C TRP A 136 4.58 -8.36 2.30
N ASN A 137 5.88 -8.19 2.04
CA ASN A 137 6.49 -8.40 0.73
C ASN A 137 6.33 -9.85 0.25
N GLU A 138 6.53 -10.83 1.13
CA GLU A 138 6.34 -12.24 0.80
C GLU A 138 4.88 -12.55 0.42
N GLU A 139 3.91 -12.02 1.16
CA GLU A 139 2.48 -12.19 0.85
C GLU A 139 2.07 -11.45 -0.43
N GLN A 140 2.63 -10.26 -0.68
CA GLN A 140 2.40 -9.51 -1.92
C GLN A 140 2.85 -10.33 -3.14
N ILE A 141 4.07 -10.88 -3.12
CA ILE A 141 4.60 -11.70 -4.21
C ILE A 141 3.73 -12.95 -4.42
N LYS A 142 3.31 -13.61 -3.33
CA LYS A 142 2.42 -14.79 -3.42
C LYS A 142 1.07 -14.43 -4.03
N ALA A 143 0.46 -13.33 -3.58
CA ALA A 143 -0.84 -12.88 -4.08
C ALA A 143 -0.77 -12.47 -5.56
N PHE A 144 0.30 -11.80 -5.98
CA PHE A 144 0.53 -11.46 -7.38
C PHE A 144 0.67 -12.71 -8.26
N LYS A 145 1.49 -13.68 -7.84
CA LYS A 145 1.63 -14.95 -8.56
C LYS A 145 0.32 -15.72 -8.66
N LEU A 146 -0.47 -15.74 -7.58
CA LEU A 146 -1.79 -16.37 -7.59
C LEU A 146 -2.74 -15.67 -8.57
N LEU A 147 -2.78 -14.33 -8.56
CA LEU A 147 -3.57 -13.52 -9.50
C LEU A 147 -3.23 -13.87 -10.96
N VAL A 148 -1.94 -13.87 -11.28
CA VAL A 148 -1.42 -14.17 -12.62
C VAL A 148 -1.78 -15.60 -13.03
N GLN A 149 -1.61 -16.58 -12.13
CA GLN A 149 -1.93 -17.99 -12.41
C GLN A 149 -3.44 -18.25 -12.59
N GLU A 150 -4.28 -17.71 -11.71
CA GLU A 150 -5.73 -17.96 -11.74
C GLU A 150 -6.41 -17.39 -12.98
N GLU A 151 -5.95 -16.23 -13.45
CA GLU A 151 -6.50 -15.58 -14.64
C GLU A 151 -5.69 -15.86 -15.91
N ASN A 152 -4.64 -16.70 -15.81
CA ASN A 152 -3.72 -17.05 -16.90
C ASN A 152 -3.16 -15.81 -17.60
N LEU A 153 -2.63 -14.88 -16.82
CA LEU A 153 -2.07 -13.62 -17.29
C LEU A 153 -0.57 -13.75 -17.54
N SER A 154 -0.03 -12.83 -18.33
CA SER A 154 1.41 -12.61 -18.47
C SER A 154 1.90 -11.81 -17.28
N GLU A 155 2.86 -12.35 -16.53
CA GLU A 155 3.42 -11.74 -15.32
C GLU A 155 3.97 -10.33 -15.62
N GLU A 156 4.88 -10.24 -16.60
CA GLU A 156 5.53 -8.99 -17.04
C GLU A 156 4.53 -7.91 -17.46
N LYS A 157 3.53 -8.26 -18.29
CA LYS A 157 2.53 -7.29 -18.73
C LYS A 157 1.61 -6.84 -17.60
N THR A 158 1.32 -7.75 -16.67
CA THR A 158 0.44 -7.44 -15.53
C THR A 158 1.14 -6.50 -14.57
N GLU A 159 2.43 -6.74 -14.29
CA GLU A 159 3.28 -5.85 -13.51
C GLU A 159 3.32 -4.45 -14.15
N GLN A 160 3.65 -4.37 -15.44
CA GLN A 160 3.70 -3.10 -16.17
C GLN A 160 2.32 -2.39 -16.22
N LEU A 161 1.22 -3.13 -16.29
CA LEU A 161 -0.12 -2.55 -16.26
C LEU A 161 -0.46 -1.98 -14.87
N ILE A 162 -0.07 -2.67 -13.79
CA ILE A 162 -0.21 -2.17 -12.42
C ILE A 162 0.64 -0.92 -12.22
N GLU A 163 1.89 -0.91 -12.68
CA GLU A 163 2.77 0.27 -12.64
C GLU A 163 2.12 1.47 -13.34
N ASN A 164 1.62 1.26 -14.56
CA ASN A 164 0.95 2.32 -15.32
C ASN A 164 -0.33 2.80 -14.63
N TYR A 165 -1.11 1.90 -14.02
CA TYR A 165 -2.29 2.26 -13.25
C TYR A 165 -1.93 3.16 -12.05
N LEU A 166 -0.88 2.79 -11.31
CA LEU A 166 -0.40 3.54 -10.15
C LEU A 166 0.20 4.89 -10.53
N PHE A 167 0.90 4.97 -11.67
CA PHE A 167 1.55 6.19 -12.12
C PHE A 167 0.58 7.17 -12.81
N ALA A 168 -0.30 6.66 -13.67
CA ALA A 168 -1.20 7.48 -14.47
C ALA A 168 -2.54 7.78 -13.77
N GLU A 169 -2.80 7.16 -12.61
CA GLU A 169 -4.08 7.22 -11.88
C GLU A 169 -5.32 6.97 -12.75
N ARG A 170 -5.15 6.24 -13.85
CA ARG A 170 -6.22 5.95 -14.82
C ARG A 170 -6.57 4.49 -14.76
N GLU A 171 -7.86 4.19 -14.64
CA GLU A 171 -8.35 2.82 -14.69
C GLU A 171 -7.93 2.15 -16.02
N PRO A 172 -7.35 0.93 -15.98
CA PRO A 172 -6.97 0.20 -17.18
C PRO A 172 -8.17 -0.06 -18.10
N LEU A 173 -7.97 0.10 -19.40
CA LEU A 173 -9.01 -0.16 -20.38
C LEU A 173 -9.23 -1.67 -20.51
N ARG A 174 -10.46 -2.06 -20.86
CA ARG A 174 -10.83 -3.47 -21.06
C ARG A 174 -9.89 -4.20 -22.03
N ASP A 175 -9.54 -3.57 -23.14
CA ASP A 175 -8.67 -4.22 -24.12
C ASP A 175 -7.23 -4.39 -23.58
N GLU A 176 -6.72 -3.45 -22.77
CA GLU A 176 -5.43 -3.59 -22.08
C GLU A 176 -5.45 -4.79 -21.11
N LEU A 177 -6.54 -4.97 -20.36
CA LEU A 177 -6.73 -6.10 -19.45
C LEU A 177 -6.83 -7.45 -20.17
N LEU A 178 -7.52 -7.48 -21.33
CA LEU A 178 -7.65 -8.70 -22.13
C LEU A 178 -6.35 -9.07 -22.87
N ASP A 179 -5.45 -8.10 -23.08
CA ASP A 179 -4.14 -8.30 -23.67
C ASP A 179 -3.11 -8.87 -22.68
N LEU A 180 -3.44 -8.88 -21.38
CA LEU A 180 -2.70 -9.59 -20.35
C LEU A 180 -2.84 -11.11 -20.46
N ILE A 181 -3.98 -11.61 -20.94
CA ILE A 181 -4.29 -13.05 -20.99
C ILE A 181 -3.30 -13.75 -21.93
N GLU A 182 -2.63 -14.77 -21.42
CA GLU A 182 -1.82 -15.67 -22.24
C GLU A 182 -2.72 -16.71 -22.93
N GLY A 183 -2.39 -17.03 -24.18
CA GLY A 183 -3.13 -18.03 -24.96
C GLY A 183 -4.42 -17.51 -25.59
N GLU A 184 -5.49 -18.33 -25.55
CA GLU A 184 -6.73 -18.03 -26.27
C GLU A 184 -7.53 -16.92 -25.60
N LYS A 185 -7.78 -15.84 -26.36
CA LYS A 185 -8.60 -14.72 -25.89
C LYS A 185 -10.08 -15.12 -25.74
N PRO A 186 -10.79 -14.56 -24.75
CA PRO A 186 -12.20 -14.85 -24.56
C PRO A 186 -13.06 -14.45 -25.76
N LYS A 187 -14.16 -15.16 -25.97
CA LYS A 187 -15.11 -14.87 -27.05
C LYS A 187 -15.75 -13.50 -26.83
N VAL A 188 -16.22 -12.86 -27.91
CA VAL A 188 -16.81 -11.50 -27.88
C VAL A 188 -17.84 -11.31 -26.76
N LEU A 189 -18.68 -12.31 -26.52
CA LEU A 189 -19.73 -12.28 -25.49
C LEU A 189 -19.18 -12.34 -24.05
N GLU A 190 -17.99 -12.90 -23.86
CA GLU A 190 -17.35 -13.10 -22.55
C GLU A 190 -16.35 -11.98 -22.22
N ARG A 191 -15.83 -11.27 -23.24
CA ARG A 191 -14.83 -10.19 -23.08
C ARG A 191 -15.18 -9.19 -22.00
N LYS A 192 -16.44 -8.75 -21.92
CA LYS A 192 -16.88 -7.81 -20.88
C LYS A 192 -16.70 -8.42 -19.49
N LYS A 193 -17.29 -9.59 -19.26
CA LYS A 193 -17.25 -10.28 -17.97
C LYS A 193 -15.82 -10.60 -17.54
N THR A 194 -14.98 -11.07 -18.46
CA THR A 194 -13.59 -11.41 -18.18
C THR A 194 -12.77 -10.17 -17.85
N GLY A 195 -12.87 -9.11 -18.65
CA GLY A 195 -12.17 -7.85 -18.39
C GLY A 195 -12.57 -7.22 -17.05
N ASP A 196 -13.87 -7.14 -16.78
CA ASP A 196 -14.38 -6.57 -15.51
C ASP A 196 -13.91 -7.42 -14.29
N ARG A 197 -13.77 -8.75 -14.45
CA ARG A 197 -13.24 -9.64 -13.40
C ARG A 197 -11.74 -9.42 -13.16
N ILE A 198 -10.93 -9.37 -14.21
CA ILE A 198 -9.48 -9.12 -14.11
C ILE A 198 -9.24 -7.76 -13.46
N LEU A 199 -9.97 -6.73 -13.91
CA LEU A 199 -9.90 -5.39 -13.32
C LEU A 199 -10.17 -5.42 -11.81
N SER A 200 -11.29 -6.03 -11.40
CA SER A 200 -11.66 -6.10 -9.99
C SER A 200 -10.59 -6.81 -9.14
N LYS A 201 -9.94 -7.85 -9.67
CA LYS A 201 -8.85 -8.53 -8.96
C LYS A 201 -7.59 -7.67 -8.87
N ILE A 202 -7.23 -6.95 -9.94
CA ILE A 202 -6.08 -6.04 -9.96
C ILE A 202 -6.29 -4.88 -8.97
N ILE A 203 -7.47 -4.25 -9.00
CA ILE A 203 -7.82 -3.17 -8.05
C ILE A 203 -7.75 -3.70 -6.62
N GLY A 204 -8.35 -4.87 -6.34
CA GLY A 204 -8.30 -5.47 -5.01
C GLY A 204 -6.86 -5.78 -4.54
N PHE A 205 -5.99 -6.24 -5.44
CA PHE A 205 -4.58 -6.43 -5.16
C PHE A 205 -3.89 -5.11 -4.79
N VAL A 206 -4.11 -4.05 -5.58
CA VAL A 206 -3.54 -2.71 -5.32
C VAL A 206 -4.05 -2.12 -4.01
N GLU A 207 -5.35 -2.19 -3.73
CA GLU A 207 -5.96 -1.70 -2.49
C GLU A 207 -5.45 -2.45 -1.25
N THR A 208 -5.10 -3.73 -1.42
CA THR A 208 -4.58 -4.55 -0.33
C THR A 208 -3.12 -4.25 -0.08
N PHE A 209 -2.27 -4.38 -1.10
CA PHE A 209 -0.81 -4.44 -0.94
C PHE A 209 -0.06 -3.15 -1.26
N VAL A 210 -0.63 -2.27 -2.08
CA VAL A 210 0.11 -1.12 -2.65
C VAL A 210 -0.37 0.22 -2.11
N SER A 211 -1.69 0.39 -1.94
CA SER A 211 -2.25 1.57 -1.28
C SER A 211 -2.09 1.45 0.24
N GLY A 212 -1.49 2.43 0.91
CA GLY A 212 -1.36 2.43 2.37
C GLY A 212 -0.10 1.83 2.98
N PHE A 213 0.86 1.31 2.19
CA PHE A 213 2.12 0.73 2.67
C PHE A 213 3.34 1.23 1.88
N ALA A 214 3.32 2.49 1.47
CA ALA A 214 4.53 3.14 0.99
C ALA A 214 5.58 3.16 2.11
N LYS A 215 6.75 2.59 1.82
CA LYS A 215 7.89 2.40 2.72
C LYS A 215 8.06 3.53 3.75
N VAL A 216 8.12 3.13 5.02
CA VAL A 216 8.73 3.94 6.07
C VAL A 216 10.24 3.81 5.88
N GLY A 217 10.82 4.76 5.16
CA GLY A 217 12.25 5.04 5.19
C GLY A 217 12.55 6.02 6.32
#